data_AF-A0A3C0FXI6-F1
#
_entry.id   AF-A0A3C0FXI6-F1
#
_cell.length_a   1.000
_cell.length_b   1.000
_cell.length_c   1.000
_cell.angle_alpha   90.00
_cell.angle_beta   90.00
_cell.angle_gamma   90.00
#
_symmetry.space_group_name_H-M   'P 1'
#
loop_
_entity.id
_entity.type
_entity.pdbx_description
1 polymer ?
#
loop_
_entity_poly.entity_id
_entity_poly.type
_entity_poly.pdbx_seq_one_letter_code
_entity_poly.pdbx_strand_id
1 'polypeptide(L)'
;MSQGYEASGAAAEHPLDTPDITISVRETFGIDIDMEVPAFSQGSEHVPAIDPTYRFDRDTTMAILAGFAHNRRVMIQGYHGTGKSTHIEQV
;
A
#
# COMPACT_ATOMS: atom_id res chain seq x y z
N MET A 1 -12.89 12.09 -41.03
CA MET A 1 -12.11 12.76 -39.97
C MET A 1 -12.74 12.41 -38.64
N SER A 2 -12.19 11.40 -37.99
CA SER A 2 -12.48 11.05 -36.59
C SER A 2 -11.16 10.55 -36.05
N GLN A 3 -10.28 11.50 -35.73
CA GLN A 3 -9.06 11.19 -35.00
C GLN A 3 -9.50 10.73 -33.61
N GLY A 4 -9.28 9.45 -33.34
CA GLY A 4 -9.39 8.91 -32.00
C GLY A 4 -8.41 9.64 -31.10
N TYR A 5 -8.89 10.04 -29.93
CA TYR A 5 -8.09 10.65 -28.90
C TYR A 5 -7.15 9.57 -28.35
N GLU A 6 -5.91 9.51 -28.85
CA GLU A 6 -4.83 8.82 -28.14
C GLU A 6 -4.60 9.58 -26.85
N ALA A 7 -5.08 9.03 -25.75
CA ALA A 7 -4.73 9.51 -24.42
C ALA A 7 -3.23 9.21 -24.22
N SER A 8 -2.39 10.20 -24.53
CA SER A 8 -1.01 10.25 -24.09
C SER A 8 -0.98 10.39 -22.56
N GLY A 9 -0.84 9.26 -21.89
CA GLY A 9 -0.75 9.19 -20.43
C GLY A 9 0.17 8.08 -19.95
N ALA A 10 1.21 7.75 -20.72
CA ALA A 10 2.23 6.79 -20.29
C ALA A 10 3.26 7.48 -19.38
N ALA A 11 2.90 7.69 -18.12
CA ALA A 11 3.88 7.68 -17.03
C ALA A 11 3.86 6.23 -16.52
N ALA A 12 4.76 5.40 -17.07
CA ALA A 12 4.81 3.96 -16.85
C ALA A 12 4.86 3.67 -15.34
N GLU A 13 3.74 3.25 -14.77
CA GLU A 13 3.31 1.85 -14.72
C GLU A 13 4.34 1.02 -13.98
N HIS A 14 4.01 0.76 -12.72
CA HIS A 14 4.68 -0.28 -11.93
C HIS A 14 4.91 -1.51 -12.83
N PRO A 15 6.10 -2.14 -12.83
CA PRO A 15 6.48 -3.16 -13.83
C PRO A 15 5.60 -4.42 -13.80
N LEU A 16 4.74 -4.53 -12.79
CA LEU A 16 3.81 -5.62 -12.56
C LEU A 16 2.41 -5.04 -12.38
N ASP A 17 1.43 -5.61 -13.09
CA ASP A 17 0.02 -5.21 -13.00
C ASP A 17 -0.69 -5.78 -11.76
N THR A 18 -0.15 -6.85 -11.20
CA THR A 18 -0.72 -7.57 -10.04
C THR A 18 0.38 -8.03 -9.08
N PRO A 19 0.10 -8.11 -7.77
CA PRO A 19 1.04 -8.63 -6.78
C PRO A 19 1.58 -10.02 -7.16
N ASP A 20 2.88 -10.22 -7.03
CA ASP A 20 3.60 -11.45 -7.43
C ASP A 20 4.11 -12.27 -6.24
N ILE A 21 4.06 -11.72 -5.02
CA ILE A 21 4.48 -12.38 -3.79
C ILE A 21 3.42 -12.24 -2.68
N THR A 22 3.59 -13.01 -1.61
CA THR A 22 2.91 -12.81 -0.32
C THR A 22 3.94 -12.48 0.76
N ILE A 23 3.53 -11.68 1.73
CA ILE A 23 4.35 -11.31 2.89
C ILE A 23 3.65 -11.65 4.20
N SER A 24 4.43 -12.05 5.20
CA SER A 24 3.95 -12.31 6.55
C SER A 24 3.77 -10.98 7.30
N VAL A 25 2.57 -10.72 7.81
CA VAL A 25 2.27 -9.51 8.59
C VAL A 25 3.14 -9.43 9.85
N ARG A 26 3.40 -10.59 10.47
CA ARG A 26 4.27 -10.71 11.64
C ARG A 26 5.69 -10.28 11.36
N GLU A 27 6.25 -10.71 10.23
CA GLU A 27 7.64 -10.44 9.88
C GLU A 27 7.84 -9.03 9.34
N THR A 28 6.90 -8.54 8.51
CA THR A 28 7.03 -7.23 7.86
C THR A 28 6.65 -6.07 8.78
N PHE A 29 5.56 -6.20 9.55
CA PHE A 29 5.03 -5.09 10.37
C PHE A 29 5.27 -5.28 11.87
N GLY A 30 5.82 -6.42 12.30
CA GLY A 30 6.04 -6.73 13.71
C GLY A 30 4.74 -6.95 14.50
N ILE A 31 3.62 -7.21 13.82
CA ILE A 31 2.31 -7.43 14.43
C ILE A 31 2.08 -8.94 14.57
N ASP A 32 2.00 -9.43 15.81
CA ASP A 32 1.84 -10.85 16.15
C ASP A 32 0.47 -11.41 15.71
N ILE A 33 0.32 -11.65 14.41
CA ILE A 33 -0.87 -12.21 13.75
C ILE A 33 -0.39 -13.18 12.67
N ASP A 34 -1.09 -14.30 12.54
CA ASP A 34 -0.88 -15.28 11.47
C ASP A 34 -1.72 -14.89 10.24
N MET A 35 -1.22 -13.92 9.48
CA MET A 35 -1.85 -13.40 8.26
C MET A 35 -0.78 -13.17 7.21
N GLU A 36 -1.09 -13.55 5.96
CA GLU A 36 -0.32 -13.16 4.79
C GLU A 36 -1.11 -12.17 3.94
N VAL A 37 -0.38 -11.26 3.28
CA VAL A 37 -0.95 -10.21 2.43
C VAL A 37 -0.22 -10.24 1.07
N PRO A 38 -0.94 -10.09 -0.06
CA PRO A 38 -0.30 -9.94 -1.37
C PRO A 38 0.62 -8.70 -1.38
N ALA A 39 1.76 -8.78 -2.06
CA ALA A 39 2.68 -7.66 -2.22
C ALA A 39 3.41 -7.75 -3.57
N PHE A 40 4.11 -6.68 -3.92
CA PHE A 40 4.99 -6.65 -5.08
C PHE A 40 6.44 -6.87 -4.64
N SER A 41 7.18 -7.73 -5.34
CA SER A 41 8.60 -7.99 -5.06
C SER A 41 9.53 -6.85 -5.45
N GLN A 42 9.05 -5.96 -6.31
CA GLN A 42 9.79 -4.80 -6.83
C GLN A 42 8.97 -3.55 -6.57
N GLY A 43 9.64 -2.46 -6.17
CA GLY A 43 9.02 -1.14 -6.09
C GLY A 43 9.15 -0.37 -7.40
N SER A 44 8.48 0.78 -7.49
CA SER A 44 8.63 1.76 -8.57
C SER A 44 8.98 3.14 -8.01
N GLU A 45 9.18 4.14 -8.86
CA GLU A 45 9.44 5.53 -8.45
C GLU A 45 8.30 6.16 -7.63
N HIS A 46 7.11 5.56 -7.65
CA HIS A 46 5.95 6.00 -6.87
C HIS A 46 5.89 5.39 -5.47
N VAL A 47 6.71 4.38 -5.18
CA VAL A 47 6.74 3.73 -3.87
C VAL A 47 7.59 4.59 -2.92
N PRO A 48 7.03 5.07 -1.79
CA PRO A 48 7.77 5.85 -0.82
C PRO A 48 8.93 5.06 -0.20
N ALA A 49 9.93 5.79 0.31
CA ALA A 49 11.01 5.18 1.08
C ALA A 49 10.50 4.67 2.44
N ILE A 50 10.96 3.48 2.82
CA ILE A 50 10.68 2.90 4.14
C ILE A 50 11.47 3.66 5.21
N ASP A 51 10.78 4.07 6.28
CA ASP A 51 11.39 4.60 7.49
C ASP A 51 11.55 3.47 8.53
N PRO A 52 12.78 3.00 8.80
CA PRO A 52 13.01 1.90 9.74
C PRO A 52 12.71 2.27 11.21
N THR A 53 12.47 3.55 11.49
CA THR A 53 12.09 4.04 12.83
C THR A 53 10.58 4.20 13.00
N TYR A 54 9.81 3.99 11.92
CA TYR A 54 8.36 4.10 11.95
C TYR A 54 7.75 3.05 12.88
N ARG A 55 6.72 3.46 13.64
CA ARG A 55 6.00 2.58 14.56
C ARG A 55 4.59 2.37 14.08
N PHE A 56 4.29 1.15 13.67
CA PHE A 56 2.96 0.77 13.21
C PHE A 56 1.96 0.74 14.38
N ASP A 57 0.86 1.47 14.22
CA ASP A 57 -0.34 1.28 15.03
C ASP A 57 -1.05 0.00 14.57
N ARG A 58 -1.20 -0.95 15.49
CA ARG A 58 -1.71 -2.29 15.18
C ARG A 58 -3.07 -2.25 14.51
N ASP A 59 -4.02 -1.52 15.06
CA ASP A 59 -5.42 -1.59 14.61
C ASP A 59 -5.60 -0.89 13.26
N THR A 60 -4.93 0.24 13.05
CA THR A 60 -4.95 0.95 11.76
C THR A 60 -4.24 0.14 10.67
N THR A 61 -3.07 -0.43 10.95
CA THR A 61 -2.34 -1.27 10.00
C THR A 61 -3.17 -2.50 9.63
N MET A 62 -3.78 -3.18 10.59
CA MET A 62 -4.63 -4.35 10.30
C MET A 62 -5.87 -4.00 9.48
N ALA A 63 -6.49 -2.84 9.73
CA ALA A 63 -7.62 -2.38 8.92
C ALA A 63 -7.21 -2.17 7.46
N ILE A 64 -6.05 -1.54 7.21
CA ILE A 64 -5.52 -1.32 5.86
C ILE A 64 -5.21 -2.65 5.18
N LEU A 65 -4.45 -3.52 5.83
CA LEU A 65 -4.00 -4.80 5.25
C LEU A 65 -5.18 -5.73 4.94
N ALA A 66 -6.16 -5.83 5.84
CA ALA A 66 -7.40 -6.58 5.58
C ALA A 66 -8.23 -5.95 4.45
N GLY A 67 -8.25 -4.62 4.39
CA GLY A 67 -8.87 -3.87 3.30
C GLY A 67 -8.25 -4.21 1.95
N PHE A 68 -6.93 -4.14 1.87
CA PHE A 68 -6.17 -4.46 0.67
C PHE A 68 -6.35 -5.92 0.25
N ALA A 69 -6.12 -6.87 1.15
CA ALA A 69 -6.19 -8.31 0.86
C ALA A 69 -7.59 -8.79 0.41
N HIS A 70 -8.65 -8.10 0.82
CA HIS A 70 -10.03 -8.48 0.51
C HIS A 70 -10.78 -7.50 -0.37
N ASN A 71 -10.07 -6.56 -1.01
CA ASN A 71 -10.65 -5.53 -1.87
C ASN A 71 -11.81 -4.77 -1.19
N ARG A 72 -11.59 -4.35 0.06
CA ARG A 72 -12.53 -3.58 0.88
C ARG A 72 -12.02 -2.17 1.07
N ARG A 73 -12.92 -1.19 0.93
CA ARG A 73 -12.62 0.21 1.19
C ARG A 73 -12.45 0.44 2.69
N VAL A 74 -11.36 1.09 3.06
CA VAL A 74 -11.04 1.46 4.45
C VAL A 74 -11.05 2.99 4.55
N MET A 75 -11.64 3.51 5.63
CA MET A 75 -11.66 4.94 5.92
C MET A 75 -10.84 5.20 7.18
N ILE A 76 -9.78 6.00 7.03
CA ILE A 76 -8.93 6.44 8.14
C ILE A 76 -9.25 7.89 8.43
N GLN A 77 -9.64 8.19 9.67
CA GLN A 77 -9.99 9.54 10.11
C GLN A 77 -9.21 9.94 11.36
N GLY A 78 -9.01 11.24 11.51
CA GLY A 78 -8.25 11.82 12.62
C GLY A 78 -7.90 13.28 12.33
N TYR A 79 -7.53 14.02 13.38
CA TYR A 79 -7.18 15.44 13.27
C TYR A 79 -6.04 15.71 12.28
N HIS A 80 -5.93 16.96 11.82
CA HIS A 80 -4.80 17.36 10.97
C HIS A 80 -3.47 17.15 11.72
N GLY A 81 -2.43 16.69 11.01
CA GLY A 81 -1.11 16.47 11.61
C GLY A 81 -0.94 15.19 12.44
N THR A 82 -1.93 14.28 12.48
CA THR A 82 -1.82 13.01 13.24
C THR A 82 -1.18 11.86 12.44
N GLY A 83 -0.42 12.15 11.39
CA GLY A 83 0.36 11.14 10.65
C GLY A 83 -0.44 10.16 9.78
N LYS A 84 -1.72 10.43 9.45
CA LYS A 84 -2.56 9.53 8.62
C LYS A 84 -1.93 9.20 7.25
N SER A 85 -1.48 10.21 6.52
CA SER A 85 -0.86 10.02 5.21
C SER A 85 0.45 9.25 5.35
N THR A 86 1.28 9.63 6.33
CA THR A 86 2.52 8.91 6.65
C THR A 86 2.26 7.44 7.01
N HIS A 87 1.17 7.13 7.72
CA HIS A 87 0.82 5.74 8.03
C HIS A 87 0.46 4.96 6.76
N ILE A 88 -0.29 5.54 5.83
CA ILE A 88 -0.61 4.91 4.54
C ILE A 88 0.64 4.76 3.67
N GLU A 89 1.59 5.70 3.73
CA GLU A 89 2.84 5.61 2.96
C GLU A 89 3.79 4.52 3.47
N GLN A 90 3.74 4.23 4.78
CA GLN A 90 4.59 3.22 5.41
C GLN A 90 3.98 1.82 5.42
N VAL A 91 2.65 1.70 5.28
CA VAL A 91 1.92 0.42 5.15
C VAL A 91 1.87 0.00 3.69
#